data_AF-A0A1R3HWR9-F1
#
_entry.id   AF-A0A1R3HWR9-F1
#
_cell.length_a   1.000
_cell.length_b   1.000
_cell.length_c   1.000
_cell.angle_alpha   90.00
_cell.angle_beta   90.00
_cell.angle_gamma   90.00
#
_symmetry.space_group_name_H-M   'P 1'
#
loop_
_entity.id
_entity.type
_entity.pdbx_description
1 polymer ?
#
loop_
_entity_poly.entity_id
_entity_poly.type
_entity_poly.pdbx_seq_one_letter_code
_entity_poly.pdbx_strand_id
1 'polypeptide(L)'
;MDIQVFTVARTDYLTNLCPQQLINTTFSFSLLRAWNLENVTLYYDCPRIVSPSSGFPSQFNCSNRGTGLINYFVVESAFQNLSAEVKGELSTCQNNVVVPAFYTAAQSIATNPTPDTVILPLRNGFGLKWNEKFYSKCQACNASGGVCGFDSIEFLCYCSDHTDSSNCLQSGV
;
A
#
# COMPACT_ATOMS: atom_id res chain seq x y z
N MET A 1 1.40 23.26 9.49
CA MET A 1 2.12 22.05 9.94
C MET A 1 2.40 21.28 8.68
N ASP A 2 3.62 21.37 8.15
CA ASP A 2 3.94 20.76 6.85
C ASP A 2 4.09 19.26 7.06
N ILE A 3 3.18 18.47 6.47
CA ILE A 3 3.25 17.01 6.56
C ILE A 3 4.22 16.55 5.46
N GLN A 4 5.37 16.01 5.86
CA GLN A 4 6.26 15.33 4.93
C GLN A 4 5.68 13.95 4.60
N VAL A 5 5.07 13.86 3.41
CA VAL A 5 4.47 12.65 2.86
C VAL A 5 5.35 12.08 1.76
N PHE A 6 5.57 10.78 1.80
CA PHE A 6 6.20 10.00 0.76
C PHE A 6 5.13 9.21 0.02
N THR A 7 5.25 9.17 -1.30
CA THR A 7 4.44 8.26 -2.11
C THR A 7 5.28 7.06 -2.46
N VAL A 8 4.80 5.86 -2.11
CA VAL A 8 5.44 4.60 -2.44
C VAL A 8 4.47 3.72 -3.21
N ALA A 9 4.97 3.01 -4.21
CA ALA A 9 4.19 2.09 -5.01
C ALA A 9 4.89 0.73 -5.06
N ARG A 10 4.08 -0.32 -5.21
CA ARG A 10 4.62 -1.65 -5.43
C ARG A 10 5.05 -1.81 -6.87
N THR A 11 6.31 -2.19 -7.07
CA THR A 11 6.94 -2.30 -8.39
C THR A 11 6.31 -3.39 -9.26
N ASP A 12 5.80 -4.45 -8.65
CA ASP A 12 5.21 -5.59 -9.33
C ASP A 12 3.77 -5.37 -9.81
N TYR A 13 3.14 -4.25 -9.40
CA TYR A 13 1.80 -3.81 -9.84
C TYR A 13 1.84 -2.58 -10.75
N LEU A 14 3.02 -2.17 -11.24
CA LEU A 14 3.13 -0.97 -12.08
C LEU A 14 2.45 -1.15 -13.45
N THR A 15 2.41 -2.35 -14.01
CA THR A 15 1.94 -2.56 -15.39
C THR A 15 0.61 -3.30 -15.47
N ASN A 16 0.38 -4.28 -14.60
CA ASN A 16 -0.82 -5.10 -14.56
C ASN A 16 -1.11 -5.61 -13.14
N LEU A 17 -2.26 -6.25 -12.96
CA LEU A 17 -2.71 -6.83 -11.69
C LEU A 17 -2.22 -8.27 -11.48
N CYS A 18 -1.21 -8.72 -12.22
CA CYS A 18 -0.82 -10.13 -12.34
C CYS A 18 0.69 -10.32 -12.11
N PRO A 19 1.19 -10.07 -10.88
CA PRO A 19 2.60 -10.26 -10.59
C PRO A 19 2.98 -11.74 -10.61
N GLN A 20 4.27 -12.00 -10.85
CA GLN A 20 4.84 -13.35 -10.86
C GLN A 20 4.78 -14.02 -9.48
N GLN A 21 4.89 -13.23 -8.41
CA GLN A 21 4.84 -13.70 -7.03
C GLN A 21 3.74 -12.97 -6.27
N LEU A 22 2.94 -13.72 -5.51
CA LEU A 22 1.88 -13.19 -4.66
C LEU A 22 2.40 -13.05 -3.23
N ILE A 23 2.89 -11.87 -2.91
CA ILE A 23 3.46 -11.54 -1.60
C ILE A 23 2.61 -10.43 -0.99
N ASN A 24 2.25 -10.54 0.29
CA ASN A 24 1.53 -9.49 1.00
C ASN A 24 2.39 -8.25 1.21
N THR A 25 1.77 -7.07 1.15
CA THR A 25 2.47 -5.82 1.42
C THR A 25 2.79 -5.74 2.91
N THR A 26 4.04 -5.97 3.27
CA THR A 26 4.54 -5.81 4.64
C THR A 26 5.25 -4.48 4.75
N PHE A 27 4.84 -3.65 5.70
CA PHE A 27 5.53 -2.39 5.98
C PHE A 27 5.84 -2.29 7.48
N SER A 28 7.10 -1.95 7.81
CA SER A 28 7.49 -1.72 9.21
C SER A 28 7.08 -0.31 9.63
N PHE A 29 5.98 -0.22 10.38
CA PHE A 29 5.45 1.06 10.87
C PHE A 29 6.30 1.74 11.95
N SER A 30 7.46 1.18 12.28
CA SER A 30 8.38 1.78 13.25
C SER A 30 8.88 3.15 12.75
N LEU A 31 9.29 3.24 11.49
CA LEU A 31 9.92 4.41 10.89
C LEU A 31 8.93 5.39 10.26
N LEU A 32 8.04 4.86 9.42
CA LEU A 32 6.98 5.62 8.74
C LEU A 32 5.61 5.11 9.19
N ARG A 33 4.57 5.93 9.04
CA ARG A 33 3.18 5.56 9.30
C ARG A 33 2.36 5.68 8.03
N ALA A 34 1.35 4.83 7.92
CA ALA A 34 0.30 4.95 6.92
C ALA A 34 -0.31 6.36 6.95
N TRP A 35 -0.58 6.92 5.77
CA TRP A 35 -1.23 8.22 5.65
C TRP A 35 -2.26 8.22 4.53
N ASN A 36 -3.51 8.53 4.90
CA ASN A 36 -4.62 8.74 3.95
C ASN A 36 -4.75 7.60 2.94
N LEU A 37 -4.82 6.36 3.43
CA LEU A 37 -4.89 5.16 2.61
C LEU A 37 -6.03 4.23 3.04
N GLU A 38 -6.42 3.34 2.14
CA GLU A 38 -7.32 2.22 2.38
C GLU A 38 -6.78 0.99 1.65
N ASN A 39 -7.06 -0.19 2.18
CA ASN A 39 -6.59 -1.43 1.59
C ASN A 39 -7.47 -1.86 0.40
N VAL A 40 -6.82 -2.32 -0.66
CA VAL A 40 -7.43 -3.05 -1.77
C VAL A 40 -6.93 -4.49 -1.70
N THR A 41 -7.85 -5.45 -1.64
CA THR A 41 -7.50 -6.87 -1.65
C THR A 41 -7.71 -7.42 -3.05
N LEU A 42 -6.65 -7.99 -3.62
CA LEU A 42 -6.65 -8.72 -4.88
C LEU A 42 -6.69 -10.22 -4.55
N TYR A 43 -7.76 -10.90 -4.95
CA TYR A 43 -7.94 -12.33 -4.80
C TYR A 43 -7.62 -13.03 -6.12
N TYR A 44 -6.83 -14.10 -6.02
CA TYR A 44 -6.34 -14.83 -7.18
C TYR A 44 -6.79 -16.28 -7.16
N ASP A 45 -6.98 -16.83 -8.35
CA ASP A 45 -7.23 -18.25 -8.56
C ASP A 45 -8.46 -18.75 -7.77
N CYS A 46 -9.55 -18.00 -7.86
CA CYS A 46 -10.78 -18.26 -7.12
C CYS A 46 -11.75 -19.16 -7.93
N PRO A 47 -12.56 -19.98 -7.24
CA PRO A 47 -13.79 -20.52 -7.82
C PRO A 47 -14.73 -19.41 -8.27
N ARG A 48 -15.68 -19.74 -9.17
CA ARG A 48 -16.75 -18.80 -9.52
C ARG A 48 -17.67 -18.61 -8.33
N ILE A 49 -17.87 -17.35 -7.95
CA ILE A 49 -18.85 -16.93 -6.94
C ILE A 49 -20.27 -17.09 -7.53
N VAL A 50 -21.10 -17.90 -6.89
CA VAL A 50 -22.43 -18.32 -7.42
C VAL A 50 -23.55 -17.39 -6.94
N SER A 51 -23.32 -16.65 -5.87
CA SER A 51 -24.26 -15.68 -5.30
C SER A 51 -23.80 -14.23 -5.48
N PRO A 52 -23.57 -13.73 -6.72
CA PRO A 52 -23.22 -12.33 -6.89
C PRO A 52 -24.41 -11.47 -6.47
N SER A 53 -24.25 -10.73 -5.37
CA SER A 53 -25.10 -9.55 -5.16
C SER A 53 -24.82 -8.57 -6.30
N SER A 54 -25.84 -7.79 -6.69
CA SER A 54 -25.70 -6.82 -7.77
C SER A 54 -24.52 -5.89 -7.52
N GLY A 55 -23.50 -5.97 -8.38
CA GLY A 55 -22.39 -5.00 -8.42
C GLY A 55 -21.05 -5.47 -7.86
N PHE A 56 -20.91 -6.61 -7.15
CA PHE A 56 -19.61 -7.01 -6.55
C PHE A 56 -19.50 -8.53 -6.26
N PRO A 57 -18.27 -9.10 -6.16
CA PRO A 57 -16.97 -8.47 -6.41
C PRO A 57 -16.59 -8.40 -7.90
N SER A 58 -15.86 -7.35 -8.28
CA SER A 58 -15.41 -7.13 -9.66
C SER A 58 -14.23 -8.02 -10.02
N GLN A 59 -14.21 -8.41 -11.30
CA GLN A 59 -13.29 -9.41 -11.82
C GLN A 59 -12.12 -8.78 -12.58
N PHE A 60 -10.99 -9.48 -12.61
CA PHE A 60 -9.87 -9.20 -13.50
C PHE A 60 -9.22 -10.48 -14.00
N ASN A 61 -8.54 -10.41 -15.14
CA ASN A 61 -7.98 -11.57 -15.81
C ASN A 61 -6.45 -11.52 -15.86
N CYS A 62 -5.83 -12.68 -15.62
CA CYS A 62 -4.40 -12.91 -15.81
C CYS A 62 -4.21 -14.00 -16.86
N SER A 63 -3.51 -13.71 -17.96
CA SER A 63 -3.38 -14.61 -19.12
C SER A 63 -2.71 -15.96 -18.83
N ASN A 64 -1.94 -16.05 -17.74
CA ASN A 64 -1.08 -17.20 -17.43
C ASN A 64 -1.61 -18.06 -16.27
N ARG A 65 -2.84 -17.82 -15.80
CA ARG A 65 -3.43 -18.53 -14.64
C ARG A 65 -4.52 -19.50 -15.08
N GLY A 66 -4.71 -20.57 -14.29
CA GLY A 66 -5.39 -21.81 -14.68
C GLY A 66 -6.76 -21.61 -15.33
N THR A 67 -7.10 -22.49 -16.29
CA THR A 67 -8.38 -22.44 -17.00
C THR A 67 -9.56 -22.60 -16.05
N GLY A 68 -10.49 -21.65 -16.06
CA GLY A 68 -11.74 -21.71 -15.28
C GLY A 68 -11.70 -21.02 -13.92
N LEU A 69 -10.54 -20.51 -13.49
CA LEU A 69 -10.40 -19.71 -12.27
C LEU A 69 -10.61 -18.23 -12.57
N ILE A 70 -11.17 -17.51 -11.60
CA ILE A 70 -11.46 -16.07 -11.69
C ILE A 70 -10.61 -15.33 -10.65
N ASN A 71 -10.20 -14.10 -10.96
CA ASN A 71 -9.58 -13.21 -9.99
C ASN A 71 -10.55 -12.08 -9.67
N TYR A 72 -10.57 -11.66 -8.40
CA TYR A 72 -11.49 -10.65 -7.89
C TYR A 72 -10.75 -9.56 -7.15
N PHE A 73 -11.30 -8.35 -7.10
CA PHE A 73 -10.79 -7.31 -6.22
C PHE A 73 -11.91 -6.65 -5.43
N VAL A 74 -11.54 -6.15 -4.25
CA VAL A 74 -12.45 -5.44 -3.36
C VAL A 74 -11.67 -4.43 -2.54
N VAL A 75 -12.26 -3.25 -2.31
CA VAL A 75 -11.74 -2.31 -1.32
C VAL A 75 -12.28 -2.65 0.06
N GLU A 76 -11.52 -2.34 1.10
CA GLU A 76 -11.86 -2.73 2.47
C GLU A 76 -13.26 -2.28 2.91
N SER A 77 -13.65 -1.04 2.62
CA SER A 77 -14.98 -0.50 2.90
C SER A 77 -16.11 -1.26 2.17
N ALA A 78 -15.89 -1.62 0.91
CA ALA A 78 -16.85 -2.42 0.13
C ALA A 78 -16.92 -3.86 0.66
N PHE A 79 -15.79 -4.43 1.08
CA PHE A 79 -15.72 -5.77 1.67
C PHE A 79 -16.60 -5.87 2.92
N GLN A 80 -16.59 -4.86 3.78
CA GLN A 80 -17.42 -4.87 4.99
C GLN A 80 -18.91 -5.00 4.70
N ASN A 81 -19.37 -4.42 3.59
CA ASN A 81 -20.77 -4.45 3.15
C ASN A 81 -21.18 -5.75 2.44
N LEU A 82 -20.24 -6.67 2.18
CA LEU A 82 -20.55 -7.96 1.57
C LEU A 82 -21.31 -8.87 2.53
N SER A 83 -22.18 -9.72 1.96
CA SER A 83 -22.86 -10.77 2.72
C SER A 83 -21.86 -11.81 3.24
N ALA A 84 -22.27 -12.57 4.26
CA ALA A 84 -21.41 -13.60 4.85
C ALA A 84 -21.05 -14.69 3.82
N GLU A 85 -21.97 -15.00 2.91
CA GLU A 85 -21.80 -15.99 1.85
C GLU A 85 -20.68 -15.56 0.89
N VAL A 86 -20.74 -14.32 0.39
CA VAL A 86 -19.72 -13.80 -0.54
C VAL A 86 -18.35 -13.68 0.12
N LYS A 87 -18.30 -13.24 1.39
CA LYS A 87 -17.06 -13.24 2.18
C LYS A 87 -16.49 -14.66 2.32
N GLY A 88 -17.36 -15.64 2.55
CA GLY A 88 -17.03 -17.06 2.57
C GLY A 88 -16.45 -17.54 1.25
N GLU A 89 -17.10 -17.24 0.12
CA GLU A 89 -16.61 -17.62 -1.20
C GLU A 89 -15.25 -16.98 -1.52
N LEU A 90 -15.05 -15.69 -1.21
CA LEU A 90 -13.75 -15.01 -1.37
C LEU A 90 -12.63 -15.63 -0.53
N SER A 91 -12.96 -16.20 0.63
CA SER A 91 -11.98 -16.90 1.48
C SER A 91 -11.50 -18.24 0.91
N THR A 92 -12.19 -18.78 -0.10
CA THR A 92 -11.80 -20.03 -0.78
C THR A 92 -10.79 -19.82 -1.91
N CYS A 93 -10.50 -18.57 -2.26
CA CYS A 93 -9.47 -18.23 -3.23
C CYS A 93 -8.10 -18.78 -2.80
N GLN A 94 -7.31 -19.29 -3.75
CA GLN A 94 -6.02 -19.90 -3.41
C GLN A 94 -5.05 -18.90 -2.78
N ASN A 95 -5.10 -17.64 -3.24
CA ASN A 95 -4.23 -16.59 -2.75
C ASN A 95 -4.96 -15.25 -2.70
N ASN A 96 -4.49 -14.37 -1.83
CA ASN A 96 -4.86 -12.96 -1.85
C ASN A 96 -3.64 -12.09 -1.56
N VAL A 97 -3.66 -10.87 -2.09
CA VAL A 97 -2.66 -9.85 -1.81
C VAL A 97 -3.37 -8.57 -1.39
N VAL A 98 -3.00 -8.07 -0.22
CA VAL A 98 -3.43 -6.75 0.25
C VAL A 98 -2.46 -5.68 -0.24
N VAL A 99 -2.99 -4.70 -0.98
CA VAL A 99 -2.23 -3.57 -1.52
C VAL A 99 -2.89 -2.27 -1.07
N PRO A 100 -2.17 -1.39 -0.34
CA PRO A 100 -2.70 -0.10 0.02
C PRO A 100 -2.80 0.83 -1.21
N ALA A 101 -3.84 1.66 -1.23
CA ALA A 101 -4.00 2.75 -2.19
C ALA A 101 -4.37 4.02 -1.44
N PHE A 102 -4.13 5.20 -2.04
CA PHE A 102 -4.67 6.44 -1.49
C PHE A 102 -6.19 6.35 -1.30
N TYR A 103 -6.69 6.91 -0.20
CA TYR A 103 -8.09 6.81 0.20
C TYR A 103 -9.05 7.29 -0.90
N THR A 104 -8.76 8.43 -1.54
CA THR A 104 -9.56 8.97 -2.66
C THR A 104 -9.58 8.03 -3.87
N ALA A 105 -8.48 7.30 -4.08
CA ALA A 105 -8.39 6.31 -5.15
C ALA A 105 -9.20 5.05 -4.81
N ALA A 106 -9.18 4.60 -3.55
CA ALA A 106 -10.02 3.50 -3.07
C ALA A 106 -11.52 3.83 -3.19
N GLN A 107 -11.94 5.06 -2.87
CA GLN A 107 -13.31 5.52 -3.11
C GLN A 107 -13.70 5.48 -4.60
N SER A 108 -12.77 5.83 -5.48
CA SER A 108 -12.98 5.77 -6.94
C SER A 108 -13.17 4.33 -7.41
N ILE A 109 -12.38 3.39 -6.87
CA ILE A 109 -12.55 1.95 -7.11
C ILE A 109 -13.92 1.47 -6.62
N ALA A 110 -14.32 1.86 -5.40
CA ALA A 110 -15.60 1.46 -4.81
C ALA A 110 -16.80 1.90 -5.67
N THR A 111 -16.71 3.08 -6.28
CA THR A 111 -17.80 3.68 -7.05
C THR A 111 -17.90 3.12 -8.46
N ASN A 112 -16.76 2.80 -9.09
CA ASN A 112 -16.71 2.26 -10.45
C ASN A 112 -15.65 1.15 -10.54
N PRO A 113 -15.98 -0.08 -10.11
CA PRO A 113 -15.00 -1.14 -9.92
C PRO A 113 -14.67 -1.83 -11.26
N THR A 114 -13.62 -1.36 -11.93
CA THR A 114 -13.07 -1.91 -13.18
C THR A 114 -11.57 -2.18 -13.01
N PRO A 115 -10.95 -3.06 -13.82
CA PRO A 115 -9.50 -3.26 -13.77
C PRO A 115 -8.70 -1.95 -13.92
N ASP A 116 -9.16 -1.03 -14.77
CA ASP A 116 -8.50 0.26 -15.01
C ASP A 116 -8.57 1.19 -13.79
N THR A 117 -9.69 1.18 -13.06
CA THR A 117 -9.83 1.97 -11.83
C THR A 117 -9.00 1.40 -10.68
N VAL A 118 -8.51 0.16 -10.76
CA VAL A 118 -7.59 -0.41 -9.76
C VAL A 118 -6.12 -0.23 -10.15
N ILE A 119 -5.76 -0.53 -11.39
CA ILE A 119 -4.34 -0.55 -11.80
C ILE A 119 -3.67 0.83 -11.68
N LEU A 120 -4.38 1.90 -12.04
CA LEU A 120 -3.84 3.25 -11.98
C LEU A 120 -3.57 3.70 -10.52
N PRO A 121 -4.49 3.53 -9.56
CA PRO A 121 -4.21 3.74 -8.15
C PRO A 121 -3.04 2.92 -7.60
N LEU A 122 -2.95 1.63 -7.92
CA LEU A 122 -1.84 0.80 -7.43
C LEU A 122 -0.50 1.25 -8.01
N ARG A 123 -0.48 1.68 -9.28
CA ARG A 123 0.70 2.29 -9.93
C ARG A 123 1.10 3.61 -9.26
N ASN A 124 0.12 4.47 -8.96
CA ASN A 124 0.37 5.74 -8.28
C ASN A 124 0.83 5.55 -6.84
N GLY A 125 0.45 4.42 -6.22
CA GLY A 125 0.89 4.02 -4.90
C GLY A 125 0.02 4.60 -3.78
N PHE A 126 0.62 4.71 -2.60
CA PHE A 126 -0.02 5.16 -1.38
C PHE A 126 0.91 6.04 -0.54
N GLY A 127 0.29 6.83 0.34
CA GLY A 127 0.96 7.79 1.19
C GLY A 127 1.52 7.16 2.46
N LEU A 128 2.77 7.51 2.77
CA LEU A 128 3.41 7.29 4.05
C LEU A 128 3.86 8.63 4.62
N LYS A 129 3.88 8.78 5.93
CA LYS A 129 4.46 9.95 6.61
C LYS A 129 5.47 9.52 7.65
N TRP A 130 6.36 10.43 8.05
CA TRP A 130 7.23 10.18 9.19
C TRP A 130 6.42 9.81 10.44
N ASN A 131 6.93 8.84 11.20
CA ASN A 131 6.46 8.65 12.57
C ASN A 131 6.76 9.92 13.38
N GLU A 132 5.79 10.38 14.18
CA GLU A 132 5.91 11.61 14.99
C GLU A 132 7.15 11.59 15.88
N LYS A 133 7.58 10.42 16.36
CA LYS A 133 8.82 10.23 17.13
C LYS A 133 10.08 10.67 16.38
N PHE A 134 10.11 10.42 15.06
CA PHE A 134 11.27 10.72 14.21
C PHE A 134 11.09 12.02 13.43
N TYR A 135 9.86 12.52 13.31
CA TYR A 135 9.57 13.75 12.61
C TYR A 135 10.33 14.94 13.22
N SER A 136 10.30 15.12 14.55
CA SER A 136 11.03 16.21 15.22
C SER A 136 12.55 16.08 15.05
N LYS A 137 13.08 14.86 15.07
CA LYS A 137 14.50 14.60 14.77
C LYS A 137 14.86 14.92 13.33
N CYS A 138 13.99 14.54 12.37
CA CYS A 138 14.17 14.88 10.97
C CYS A 138 14.12 16.41 10.76
N GLN A 139 13.25 17.12 11.47
CA GLN A 139 13.23 18.60 11.42
C GLN A 139 14.55 19.21 11.90
N ALA A 140 15.09 18.74 13.03
CA ALA A 140 16.38 19.20 13.54
C ALA A 140 17.53 18.90 12.56
N CYS A 141 17.56 17.68 12.01
CA CYS A 141 18.52 17.28 11.00
C CYS A 141 18.48 18.19 9.76
N ASN A 142 17.30 18.40 9.18
CA ASN A 142 17.11 19.25 8.01
C ASN A 142 17.50 20.71 8.31
N ALA A 143 17.16 21.23 9.50
CA ALA A 143 17.51 22.59 9.91
C ALA A 143 19.03 22.79 10.05
N SER A 144 19.78 21.73 10.33
CA SER A 144 21.25 21.74 10.38
C SER A 144 21.93 21.50 9.03
N GLY A 145 21.18 21.35 7.94
CA GLY A 145 21.70 21.09 6.59
C GLY A 145 21.92 19.62 6.26
N GLY A 146 21.46 18.70 7.11
CA GLY A 146 21.50 17.26 6.85
C GLY A 146 20.26 16.74 6.12
N VAL A 147 20.30 15.45 5.78
CA VAL A 147 19.15 14.70 5.24
C VAL A 147 18.80 13.58 6.21
N CYS A 148 17.54 13.53 6.63
CA CYS A 148 17.10 12.51 7.57
C CYS A 148 16.92 11.14 6.89
N GLY A 149 17.30 10.07 7.58
CA GLY A 149 17.16 8.71 7.09
C GLY A 149 17.31 7.69 8.20
N PHE A 150 17.49 6.44 7.82
CA PHE A 150 17.64 5.33 8.76
C PHE A 150 18.73 4.38 8.30
N ASP A 151 19.40 3.76 9.28
CA ASP A 151 20.08 2.49 9.08
C ASP A 151 19.26 1.42 9.82
N SER A 152 18.70 0.47 9.05
CA SER A 152 17.75 -0.53 9.53
C SER A 152 16.53 0.08 10.25
N ILE A 153 16.57 0.23 11.57
CA ILE A 153 15.51 0.87 12.39
C ILE A 153 16.00 2.08 13.17
N GLU A 154 17.29 2.40 13.08
CA GLU A 154 17.94 3.48 13.79
C GLU A 154 17.88 4.76 12.98
N PHE A 155 17.39 5.84 13.60
CA PHE A 155 17.34 7.14 12.95
C PHE A 155 18.74 7.74 12.84
N LEU A 156 19.08 8.22 11.65
CA LEU A 156 20.32 8.93 11.37
C LEU A 156 20.04 10.24 10.64
N CYS A 157 20.84 11.25 10.96
CA CYS A 157 21.01 12.45 10.18
C CYS A 157 22.26 12.29 9.32
N TYR A 158 22.07 12.25 7.99
CA TYR A 158 23.17 12.16 7.04
C TYR A 158 23.67 13.57 6.72
N CYS A 159 24.88 13.87 7.18
CA CYS A 159 25.57 15.13 6.96
C CYS A 159 26.57 15.00 5.81
N SER A 160 27.16 16.11 5.38
CA SER A 160 28.11 16.14 4.26
C SER A 160 29.36 15.30 4.50
N ASP A 161 29.79 15.20 5.76
CA ASP A 161 31.08 14.64 6.20
C ASP A 161 30.93 13.49 7.23
N HIS A 162 29.77 13.32 7.85
CA HIS A 162 29.51 12.30 8.87
C HIS A 162 28.02 11.92 8.96
N THR A 163 27.70 11.01 9.88
CA THR A 163 26.33 10.70 10.30
C THR A 163 26.17 10.99 11.79
N ASP A 164 25.04 11.56 12.19
CA ASP A 164 24.71 11.85 13.59
C ASP A 164 23.34 11.29 13.99
N SER A 165 23.09 11.09 15.28
CA SER A 165 21.81 10.58 15.80
C SER A 165 20.66 11.62 15.84
N SER A 166 20.97 12.89 15.54
CA SER A 166 20.09 14.05 15.68
C SER A 166 20.29 15.09 14.58
N ASN A 167 21.48 15.68 14.44
CA ASN A 167 21.73 16.83 13.56
C ASN A 167 23.22 17.00 13.19
N CYS A 168 23.51 17.88 12.23
CA CYS A 168 24.85 18.14 11.68
C CYS A 168 25.61 19.28 12.38
N LEU A 169 25.13 19.78 13.51
CA LEU A 169 25.88 20.76 14.29
C LEU A 169 27.01 19.99 14.98
N GLN A 170 28.25 20.37 14.69
CA GLN A 170 29.39 19.79 15.40
C GLN A 170 29.18 19.97 16.91
N SER A 171 29.28 18.86 17.65
CA SER A 171 29.26 18.89 19.11
C SER A 171 30.57 19.52 19.60
N GLY A 172 30.62 20.86 19.63
CA GLY A 172 31.63 21.68 20.30
C GLY A 172 33.09 21.47 19.88
N VAL A 173 33.64 22.43 19.14
CA VAL A 173 35.05 22.83 19.32
C VAL A 173 35.07 24.07 20.20
#